data_AF-A0AAW6TUB2-F1
#
_entry.id   AF-A0AAW6TUB2-F1
#
_cell.length_a   1.000
_cell.length_b   1.000
_cell.length_c   1.000
_cell.angle_alpha   90.00
_cell.angle_beta   90.00
_cell.angle_gamma   90.00
#
_symmetry.space_group_name_H-M   'P 1'
#
loop_
_entity.id
_entity.type
_entity.pdbx_description
1 polymer ?
#
loop_
_entity_poly.entity_id
_entity_poly.type
_entity_poly.pdbx_seq_one_letter_code
_entity_poly.pdbx_strand_id
1 'polypeptide(L)'
;MARKKAVKKVSGKAPSPKKRKAEFYSSSPYAGVAFCQCIQELEEATKLPVVLLCHGGDAKDPYAYFNDLTYEVFARNIRRLERGKPVQVVIDSPGGDARCAYKLASLLRKHCGHFFAVVPHYAKSAATLFALGADTIVMSRFAELGPLDVQIEYTDKEERFSGLEVVQAVERLNGEAMRALDQQMVFWLMRSRKKLDTLLPVVTHFVSEMMRPLFERIDTVNYTAMARALKVAQDYAERLLEATGLGTKQAKEIAERLTTAYSEHGYVLDCEELNRIGMGNVQEATGEAGSILERLAFLERGSTMLGPLKEV
;
A
#
# COMPACT_ATOMS: atom_id res chain seq x y z
N MET A 1 -1.80 -63.39 46.55
CA MET A 1 -0.69 -62.47 46.20
C MET A 1 -0.97 -61.84 44.83
N ALA A 2 -1.31 -60.55 44.76
CA ALA A 2 -1.29 -59.80 43.51
C ALA A 2 -1.05 -58.31 43.82
N ARG A 3 0.21 -57.86 43.71
CA ARG A 3 0.59 -56.45 43.83
C ARG A 3 0.29 -55.75 42.49
N LYS A 4 -0.71 -54.86 42.47
CA LYS A 4 -0.88 -53.89 41.37
C LYS A 4 0.25 -52.86 41.45
N LYS A 5 1.17 -52.86 40.47
CA LYS A 5 2.14 -51.78 40.25
C LYS A 5 1.39 -50.57 39.65
N ALA A 6 1.36 -49.46 40.38
CA ALA A 6 0.92 -48.18 39.88
C ALA A 6 1.96 -47.65 38.89
N VAL A 7 1.54 -47.44 37.63
CA VAL A 7 2.32 -46.72 36.62
C VAL A 7 2.20 -45.24 36.92
N LYS A 8 3.28 -44.62 37.43
CA LYS A 8 3.39 -43.16 37.52
C LYS A 8 3.43 -42.58 36.11
N LYS A 9 2.34 -41.90 35.71
CA LYS A 9 2.35 -40.98 34.56
C LYS A 9 3.33 -39.85 34.86
N VAL A 10 4.46 -39.82 34.14
CA VAL A 10 5.36 -38.67 34.12
C VAL A 10 4.70 -37.60 33.26
N SER A 11 4.00 -36.66 33.89
CA SER A 11 3.50 -35.46 33.24
C SER A 11 4.66 -34.47 33.07
N GLY A 12 5.50 -34.69 32.07
CA GLY A 12 6.40 -33.65 31.59
C GLY A 12 5.54 -32.57 30.94
N LYS A 13 5.26 -31.48 31.66
CA LYS A 13 4.73 -30.25 31.05
C LYS A 13 5.75 -29.85 29.98
N ALA A 14 5.33 -29.82 28.71
CA ALA A 14 6.11 -29.17 27.66
C ALA A 14 6.48 -27.76 28.15
N PRO A 15 7.72 -27.29 27.93
CA PRO A 15 8.12 -25.97 28.37
C PRO A 15 7.11 -24.94 27.84
N SER A 16 6.62 -24.08 28.74
CA SER A 16 5.71 -23.00 28.35
C SER A 16 6.35 -22.21 27.21
N PRO A 17 5.61 -21.93 26.12
CA PRO A 17 6.16 -21.21 24.99
C PRO A 17 6.77 -19.89 25.45
N LYS A 18 8.03 -19.67 25.06
CA LYS A 18 8.79 -18.47 25.39
C LYS A 18 8.04 -17.25 24.87
N LYS A 19 7.79 -16.28 25.75
CA LYS A 19 7.04 -15.09 25.41
C LYS A 19 7.90 -14.20 24.52
N ARG A 20 7.34 -13.69 23.44
CA ARG A 20 8.03 -12.80 22.50
C ARG A 20 7.19 -11.55 22.22
N LYS A 21 7.86 -10.45 21.88
CA LYS A 21 7.23 -9.22 21.42
C LYS A 21 8.08 -8.55 20.35
N ALA A 22 7.46 -7.66 19.57
CA ALA A 22 8.18 -6.83 18.63
C ALA A 22 9.06 -5.80 19.37
N GLU A 23 10.31 -5.68 18.94
CA GLU A 23 11.35 -4.99 19.69
C GLU A 23 11.20 -3.46 19.70
N PHE A 24 10.69 -2.86 18.61
CA PHE A 24 10.61 -1.41 18.49
C PHE A 24 9.31 -0.89 19.08
N TYR A 25 8.19 -1.55 18.78
CA TYR A 25 6.88 -1.28 19.37
C TYR A 25 5.97 -2.51 19.25
N SER A 26 5.12 -2.72 20.26
CA SER A 26 4.10 -3.77 20.27
C SER A 26 2.89 -3.26 21.03
N SER A 27 1.71 -3.23 20.41
CA SER A 27 0.47 -2.80 21.07
C SER A 27 -0.02 -3.83 22.11
N SER A 28 0.26 -5.11 21.86
CA SER A 28 0.05 -6.21 22.80
C SER A 28 1.32 -6.47 23.64
N PRO A 29 1.20 -6.89 24.93
CA PRO A 29 2.35 -7.28 25.75
C PRO A 29 3.18 -8.41 25.13
N TYR A 30 2.54 -9.34 24.41
CA TYR A 30 3.17 -10.48 23.77
C TYR A 30 2.47 -10.82 22.45
N ALA A 31 3.24 -11.26 21.47
CA ALA A 31 2.71 -11.86 20.25
C ALA A 31 2.22 -13.29 20.52
N GLY A 32 1.18 -13.70 19.82
CA GLY A 32 0.60 -15.04 19.91
C GLY A 32 1.62 -16.13 19.55
N VAL A 33 1.48 -17.29 20.19
CA VAL A 33 2.43 -18.40 20.04
C VAL A 33 2.52 -18.89 18.59
N ALA A 34 1.37 -19.05 17.93
CA ALA A 34 1.31 -19.48 16.53
C ALA A 34 1.97 -18.47 15.59
N PHE A 35 1.78 -17.16 15.85
CA PHE A 35 2.42 -16.10 15.07
C PHE A 35 3.94 -16.15 15.24
N CYS A 36 4.41 -16.26 16.49
CA CYS A 36 5.84 -16.38 16.80
C CYS A 36 6.47 -17.61 16.14
N GLN A 37 5.75 -18.73 16.02
CA GLN A 37 6.21 -19.93 15.33
C GLN A 37 6.33 -19.69 13.83
N CYS A 38 5.32 -19.09 13.19
CA CYS A 38 5.37 -18.80 11.75
C CYS A 38 6.54 -17.86 11.40
N ILE A 39 6.82 -16.84 12.23
CA ILE A 39 7.97 -15.95 12.01
C ILE A 39 9.30 -16.72 12.15
N GLN A 40 9.43 -17.61 13.14
CA GLN A 40 10.64 -18.43 13.29
C GLN A 40 10.85 -19.38 12.11
N GLU A 41 9.78 -20.05 11.68
CA GLU A 41 9.81 -20.93 10.51
C GLU A 41 10.20 -20.14 9.24
N LEU A 42 9.72 -18.91 9.09
CA LEU A 42 10.10 -18.03 7.99
C LEU A 42 11.59 -17.65 8.03
N GLU A 43 12.11 -17.26 9.20
CA GLU A 43 13.54 -16.97 9.40
C GLU A 43 14.41 -18.21 9.11
N GLU A 44 13.96 -19.40 9.53
CA GLU A 44 14.66 -20.66 9.32
C GLU A 44 14.67 -21.10 7.86
N ALA A 45 13.56 -20.97 7.14
CA ALA A 45 13.43 -21.34 5.74
C ALA A 45 14.29 -20.45 4.82
N THR A 46 14.35 -19.16 5.13
CA THR A 46 14.99 -18.15 4.26
C THR A 46 16.40 -17.76 4.71
N LYS A 47 16.77 -18.09 5.95
CA LYS A 47 18.02 -17.66 6.60
C LYS A 47 18.19 -16.14 6.67
N LEU A 48 17.09 -15.39 6.57
CA LEU A 48 17.06 -13.94 6.67
C LEU A 48 16.30 -13.49 7.91
N PRO A 49 16.80 -12.46 8.63
CA PRO A 49 16.10 -11.92 9.77
C PRO A 49 14.77 -11.29 9.34
N VAL A 50 13.74 -11.47 10.16
CA VAL A 50 12.41 -10.89 9.93
C VAL A 50 12.21 -9.63 10.77
N VAL A 51 11.72 -8.58 10.11
CA VAL A 51 11.32 -7.31 10.70
C VAL A 51 9.81 -7.16 10.48
N LEU A 52 9.06 -6.89 11.55
CA LEU A 52 7.62 -6.67 11.45
C LEU A 52 7.32 -5.21 11.13
N LEU A 53 6.39 -5.00 10.20
CA LEU A 53 5.74 -3.74 9.88
C LEU A 53 4.23 -4.00 9.80
N CYS A 54 3.66 -4.42 10.94
CA CYS A 54 2.24 -4.74 11.08
C CYS A 54 1.53 -3.59 11.79
N HIS A 55 0.40 -3.15 11.24
CA HIS A 55 -0.37 -2.00 11.71
C HIS A 55 -1.79 -2.44 12.09
N GLY A 56 -2.17 -2.24 13.35
CA GLY A 56 -3.43 -2.74 13.88
C GLY A 56 -4.67 -1.94 13.47
N GLY A 57 -4.50 -0.70 12.99
CA GLY A 57 -5.61 0.17 12.59
C GLY A 57 -6.43 0.77 13.75
N ASP A 58 -6.12 0.46 15.02
CA ASP A 58 -6.77 1.09 16.17
C ASP A 58 -6.33 2.55 16.30
N ALA A 59 -7.26 3.49 16.12
CA ALA A 59 -6.98 4.93 16.21
C ALA A 59 -6.41 5.38 17.56
N LYS A 60 -6.55 4.58 18.63
CA LYS A 60 -5.94 4.86 19.94
C LYS A 60 -4.45 4.54 19.98
N ASP A 61 -3.97 3.69 19.10
CA ASP A 61 -2.56 3.34 19.00
C ASP A 61 -1.84 4.37 18.10
N PRO A 62 -0.85 5.11 18.65
CA PRO A 62 -0.13 6.14 17.90
C PRO A 62 0.68 5.58 16.72
N TYR A 63 0.91 4.27 16.66
CA TYR A 63 1.62 3.58 15.59
C TYR A 63 0.68 2.74 14.71
N ALA A 64 -0.64 2.89 14.80
CA ALA A 64 -1.59 2.08 14.04
C ALA A 64 -1.54 2.25 12.50
N TYR A 65 -0.72 3.17 11.99
CA TYR A 65 -0.60 3.52 10.58
C TYR A 65 0.83 3.98 10.25
N PHE A 66 1.14 4.07 8.96
CA PHE A 66 2.33 4.83 8.52
C PHE A 66 2.16 6.30 8.91
N ASN A 67 3.05 6.81 9.75
CA ASN A 67 3.08 8.22 10.17
C ASN A 67 4.50 8.60 10.65
N ASP A 68 4.68 9.86 11.06
CA ASP A 68 6.00 10.33 11.49
C ASP A 68 6.56 9.54 12.70
N LEU A 69 5.71 9.09 13.63
CA LEU A 69 6.13 8.27 14.78
C LEU A 69 6.64 6.90 14.33
N THR A 70 5.95 6.25 13.39
CA THR A 70 6.38 4.98 12.77
C THR A 70 7.74 5.15 12.11
N TYR A 71 7.98 6.23 11.37
CA TYR A 71 9.30 6.51 10.83
C TYR A 71 10.35 6.71 11.94
N GLU A 72 10.05 7.52 12.96
CA GLU A 72 10.98 7.83 14.04
C GLU A 72 11.39 6.60 14.84
N VAL A 73 10.45 5.70 15.15
CA VAL A 73 10.76 4.49 15.93
C VAL A 73 11.71 3.57 15.16
N PHE A 74 11.53 3.42 13.85
CA PHE A 74 12.48 2.71 13.00
C PHE A 74 13.81 3.44 12.89
N ALA A 75 13.81 4.76 12.66
CA ALA A 75 15.03 5.55 12.53
C ALA A 75 15.91 5.49 13.80
N ARG A 76 15.28 5.53 14.98
CA ARG A 76 15.97 5.40 16.29
C ARG A 76 16.56 4.01 16.50
N ASN A 77 15.89 2.97 16.00
CA ASN A 77 16.29 1.57 16.21
C ASN A 77 16.98 0.93 15.01
N ILE A 78 17.22 1.64 13.90
CA ILE A 78 17.78 1.07 12.67
C ILE A 78 19.12 0.36 12.91
N ARG A 79 19.93 0.87 13.85
CA ARG A 79 21.22 0.28 14.23
C ARG A 79 21.11 -1.09 14.93
N ARG A 80 19.91 -1.49 15.37
CA ARG A 80 19.64 -2.84 15.88
C ARG A 80 19.55 -3.88 14.75
N LEU A 81 19.32 -3.43 13.51
CA LEU A 81 19.46 -4.26 12.32
C LEU A 81 20.92 -4.22 11.86
N GLU A 82 21.45 -5.36 11.44
CA GLU A 82 22.83 -5.46 10.97
C GLU A 82 23.01 -4.68 9.66
N ARG A 83 24.01 -3.79 9.63
CA ARG A 83 24.26 -2.92 8.48
C ARG A 83 24.76 -3.74 7.28
N GLY A 84 24.18 -3.50 6.11
CA GLY A 84 24.54 -4.17 4.86
C GLY A 84 24.08 -5.63 4.78
N LYS A 85 23.26 -6.10 5.73
CA LYS A 85 22.61 -7.41 5.66
C LYS A 85 21.16 -7.25 5.21
N PRO A 86 20.71 -8.05 4.22
CA PRO A 86 19.32 -8.03 3.80
C PRO A 86 18.39 -8.49 4.92
N VAL A 87 17.18 -7.94 4.91
CA VAL A 87 16.10 -8.28 5.85
C VAL A 87 14.82 -8.61 5.11
N GLN A 88 13.97 -9.42 5.72
CA GLN A 88 12.58 -9.58 5.29
C GLN A 88 11.69 -8.69 6.12
N VAL A 89 10.83 -7.92 5.48
CA VAL A 89 9.85 -7.07 6.14
C VAL A 89 8.47 -7.69 5.95
N VAL A 90 7.90 -8.23 7.01
CA VAL A 90 6.51 -8.72 6.98
C VAL A 90 5.57 -7.53 7.09
N ILE A 91 4.70 -7.36 6.10
CA ILE A 91 3.80 -6.22 5.98
C ILE A 91 2.36 -6.70 6.09
N ASP A 92 1.65 -6.16 7.08
CA ASP A 92 0.20 -6.30 7.22
C ASP A 92 -0.32 -4.91 7.63
N SER A 93 -0.82 -4.13 6.67
CA SER A 93 -1.10 -2.72 6.93
C SER A 93 -2.12 -2.07 5.98
N PRO A 94 -3.01 -1.21 6.53
CA PRO A 94 -3.91 -0.38 5.73
C PRO A 94 -3.23 0.85 5.10
N GLY A 95 -1.94 1.08 5.37
CA GLY A 95 -1.21 2.25 4.89
C GLY A 95 -1.20 3.42 5.89
N GLY A 96 -1.36 4.64 5.39
CA GLY A 96 -1.17 5.88 6.13
C GLY A 96 -0.46 6.92 5.27
N ASP A 97 0.53 7.61 5.83
CA ASP A 97 1.26 8.68 5.17
C ASP A 97 2.29 8.17 4.14
N ALA A 98 2.17 8.64 2.90
CA ALA A 98 3.04 8.26 1.79
C ALA A 98 4.50 8.70 1.99
N ARG A 99 4.74 9.84 2.64
CA ARG A 99 6.10 10.33 2.93
C ARG A 99 6.78 9.44 3.97
N CYS A 100 6.07 8.94 4.97
CA CYS A 100 6.57 7.95 5.92
C CYS A 100 6.98 6.68 5.19
N ALA A 101 6.11 6.12 4.34
CA ALA A 101 6.42 4.92 3.56
C ALA A 101 7.68 5.08 2.70
N TYR A 102 7.78 6.17 1.94
CA TYR A 102 8.96 6.48 1.13
C TYR A 102 10.24 6.60 1.98
N LYS A 103 10.17 7.34 3.09
CA LYS A 103 11.30 7.52 4.01
C LYS A 103 11.74 6.19 4.63
N LEU A 104 10.79 5.33 5.01
CA LEU A 104 11.07 4.05 5.65
C LEU A 104 11.69 3.05 4.67
N ALA A 105 11.14 2.94 3.46
CA ALA A 105 11.74 2.11 2.41
C ALA A 105 13.16 2.59 2.09
N SER A 106 13.34 3.90 1.92
CA SER A 106 14.66 4.51 1.70
C SER A 106 15.64 4.25 2.85
N LEU A 107 15.17 4.29 4.10
CA LEU A 107 15.98 4.02 5.29
C LEU A 107 16.49 2.57 5.28
N LEU A 108 15.61 1.61 5.02
CA LEU A 108 15.97 0.19 4.96
C LEU A 108 16.92 -0.10 3.80
N ARG A 109 16.67 0.41 2.59
CA ARG A 109 17.61 0.25 1.45
C ARG A 109 19.00 0.79 1.80
N LYS A 110 19.08 1.99 2.38
CA LYS A 110 20.36 2.62 2.73
C LYS A 110 21.12 1.88 3.84
N HIS A 111 20.40 1.29 4.80
CA HIS A 111 21.03 0.63 5.95
C HIS A 111 21.30 -0.85 5.72
N CYS A 112 20.34 -1.58 5.17
CA CYS A 112 20.38 -3.04 4.93
C CYS A 112 20.91 -3.40 3.53
N GLY A 113 21.00 -2.43 2.61
CA GLY A 113 21.35 -2.65 1.20
C GLY A 113 20.16 -3.15 0.40
N HIS A 114 19.59 -4.27 0.82
CA HIS A 114 18.42 -4.89 0.22
C HIS A 114 17.37 -5.23 1.27
N PHE A 115 16.10 -5.28 0.87
CA PHE A 115 15.03 -5.87 1.69
C PHE A 115 13.96 -6.54 0.84
N PHE A 116 13.32 -7.54 1.42
CA PHE A 116 12.22 -8.28 0.82
C PHE A 116 10.92 -7.85 1.49
N ALA A 117 9.92 -7.45 0.72
CA ALA A 117 8.57 -7.21 1.23
C ALA A 117 7.82 -8.54 1.26
N VAL A 118 7.42 -9.00 2.43
CA VAL A 118 6.67 -10.25 2.62
C VAL A 118 5.25 -9.88 3.01
N VAL A 119 4.29 -10.12 2.12
CA VAL A 119 2.88 -9.74 2.30
C VAL A 119 2.06 -11.01 2.52
N PRO A 120 1.76 -11.40 3.76
CA PRO A 120 0.92 -12.57 4.03
C PRO A 120 -0.56 -12.31 3.73
N HIS A 121 -1.08 -11.11 3.98
CA HIS A 121 -2.51 -10.79 3.86
C HIS A 121 -2.77 -9.53 3.05
N TYR A 122 -2.31 -8.35 3.48
CA TYR A 122 -2.55 -7.15 2.68
C TYR A 122 -1.55 -6.03 2.99
N ALA A 123 -1.30 -5.21 1.98
CA ALA A 123 -0.63 -3.92 2.12
C ALA A 123 -1.32 -2.91 1.20
N LYS A 124 -1.99 -1.92 1.77
CA LYS A 124 -2.77 -0.91 1.02
C LYS A 124 -2.15 0.48 1.10
N SER A 125 -2.42 1.32 0.11
CA SER A 125 -2.01 2.73 0.09
C SER A 125 -0.50 2.89 0.36
N ALA A 126 -0.12 3.62 1.41
CA ALA A 126 1.29 3.80 1.80
C ALA A 126 2.05 2.48 2.04
N ALA A 127 1.38 1.40 2.44
CA ALA A 127 2.03 0.10 2.60
C ALA A 127 2.38 -0.53 1.23
N THR A 128 1.53 -0.36 0.21
CA THR A 128 1.89 -0.66 -1.19
C THR A 128 3.12 0.14 -1.58
N LEU A 129 3.11 1.45 -1.35
CA LEU A 129 4.22 2.33 -1.71
C LEU A 129 5.53 1.88 -1.07
N PHE A 130 5.50 1.51 0.21
CA PHE A 130 6.65 0.94 0.90
C PHE A 130 7.14 -0.36 0.23
N ALA A 131 6.22 -1.27 -0.12
CA ALA A 131 6.53 -2.54 -0.77
C ALA A 131 7.19 -2.34 -2.15
N LEU A 132 6.83 -1.29 -2.91
CA LEU A 132 7.48 -0.96 -4.19
C LEU A 132 8.98 -0.69 -4.08
N GLY A 133 9.46 -0.31 -2.89
CA GLY A 133 10.89 -0.10 -2.64
C GLY A 133 11.68 -1.38 -2.36
N ALA A 134 10.99 -2.52 -2.23
CA ALA A 134 11.61 -3.81 -1.95
C ALA A 134 12.28 -4.38 -3.19
N ASP A 135 13.39 -5.09 -3.01
CA ASP A 135 14.06 -5.79 -4.10
C ASP A 135 13.20 -6.93 -4.64
N THR A 136 12.38 -7.56 -3.78
CA THR A 136 11.37 -8.53 -4.17
C THR A 136 10.15 -8.42 -3.26
N ILE A 137 8.97 -8.52 -3.85
CA ILE A 137 7.69 -8.62 -3.14
C ILE A 137 7.26 -10.07 -3.18
N VAL A 138 7.17 -10.70 -2.01
CA VAL A 138 6.76 -12.09 -1.80
C VAL A 138 5.37 -12.08 -1.20
N MET A 139 4.40 -12.61 -1.94
CA MET A 139 2.99 -12.56 -1.58
C MET A 139 2.48 -13.96 -1.23
N SER A 140 1.61 -14.08 -0.23
CA SER A 140 0.81 -15.30 -0.09
C SER A 140 -0.24 -15.38 -1.20
N ARG A 141 -0.82 -16.56 -1.42
CA ARG A 141 -1.91 -16.73 -2.39
C ARG A 141 -3.19 -15.96 -2.06
N PHE A 142 -3.34 -15.50 -0.82
CA PHE A 142 -4.48 -14.71 -0.35
C PHE A 142 -4.12 -13.23 -0.20
N ALA A 143 -2.89 -12.86 -0.57
CA ALA A 143 -2.36 -11.54 -0.31
C ALA A 143 -2.75 -10.56 -1.41
N GLU A 144 -2.93 -9.31 -1.01
CA GLU A 144 -3.24 -8.22 -1.94
C GLU A 144 -2.43 -6.97 -1.65
N LEU A 145 -2.01 -6.29 -2.70
CA LEU A 145 -1.67 -4.87 -2.65
C LEU A 145 -2.91 -4.03 -2.98
N GLY A 146 -2.81 -2.73 -2.77
CA GLY A 146 -3.83 -1.77 -3.20
C GLY A 146 -3.27 -0.63 -4.04
N PRO A 147 -4.13 0.13 -4.72
CA PRO A 147 -3.72 1.32 -5.46
C PRO A 147 -3.06 2.37 -4.54
N LEU A 148 -2.40 3.33 -5.19
CA LEU A 148 -1.71 4.46 -4.55
C LEU A 148 -2.53 5.77 -4.64
N ASP A 149 -3.83 5.67 -4.85
CA ASP A 149 -4.71 6.83 -4.84
C ASP A 149 -4.78 7.44 -3.43
N VAL A 150 -4.88 8.76 -3.38
CA VAL A 150 -4.90 9.52 -2.12
C VAL A 150 -6.32 9.64 -1.62
N GLN A 151 -6.63 9.12 -0.43
CA GLN A 151 -7.90 9.37 0.24
C GLN A 151 -7.82 10.62 1.12
N ILE A 152 -8.85 11.49 1.06
CA ILE A 152 -8.96 12.66 1.95
C ILE A 152 -10.34 12.69 2.60
N GLU A 153 -10.37 13.05 3.89
CA GLU A 153 -11.59 13.39 4.62
C GLU A 153 -11.96 14.86 4.34
N TYR A 154 -13.18 15.09 3.87
CA TYR A 154 -13.68 16.46 3.77
C TYR A 154 -14.08 16.95 5.16
N THR A 155 -13.57 18.10 5.60
CA THR A 155 -13.84 18.66 6.93
C THR A 155 -15.33 18.89 7.22
N ASP A 156 -16.17 19.00 6.17
CA ASP A 156 -17.60 19.25 6.27
C ASP A 156 -18.48 18.01 5.96
N LYS A 157 -17.88 16.86 5.62
CA LYS A 157 -18.59 15.61 5.35
C LYS A 157 -17.84 14.46 5.99
N GLU A 158 -18.48 13.69 6.86
CA GLU A 158 -17.93 12.48 7.50
C GLU A 158 -17.61 11.34 6.50
N GLU A 159 -17.51 11.64 5.21
CA GLU A 159 -17.28 10.69 4.11
C GLU A 159 -15.87 10.88 3.54
N ARG A 160 -15.12 9.77 3.48
CA ARG A 160 -13.82 9.69 2.80
C ARG A 160 -14.04 9.45 1.32
N PHE A 161 -13.45 10.29 0.47
CA PHE A 161 -13.45 10.11 -0.97
C PHE A 161 -12.03 9.92 -1.50
N SER A 162 -11.90 9.24 -2.64
CA SER A 162 -10.61 9.17 -3.33
C SER A 162 -10.35 10.49 -4.05
N GLY A 163 -9.20 11.09 -3.80
CA GLY A 163 -8.74 12.28 -4.53
C GLY A 163 -8.65 12.04 -6.03
N LEU A 164 -8.48 10.78 -6.47
CA LEU A 164 -8.54 10.40 -7.88
C LEU A 164 -9.93 10.64 -8.47
N GLU A 165 -11.01 10.37 -7.72
CA GLU A 165 -12.39 10.60 -8.19
C GLU A 165 -12.65 12.07 -8.47
N VAL A 166 -12.18 12.95 -7.59
CA VAL A 166 -12.29 14.41 -7.76
C VAL A 166 -11.55 14.86 -9.02
N VAL A 167 -10.31 14.38 -9.20
CA VAL A 167 -9.49 14.75 -10.36
C VAL A 167 -10.13 14.22 -11.65
N GLN A 168 -10.52 12.95 -11.68
CA GLN A 168 -11.19 12.34 -12.83
C GLN A 168 -12.53 13.00 -13.15
N ALA A 169 -13.29 13.47 -12.17
CA ALA A 169 -14.55 14.16 -12.41
C ALA A 169 -14.33 15.46 -13.19
N VAL A 170 -13.33 16.26 -12.82
CA VAL A 170 -12.98 17.50 -13.54
C VAL A 170 -12.48 17.20 -14.95
N GLU A 171 -11.61 16.19 -15.11
CA GLU A 171 -11.12 15.78 -16.43
C GLU A 171 -12.26 15.26 -17.33
N ARG A 172 -13.21 14.49 -16.79
CA ARG A 172 -14.40 14.03 -17.50
C ARG A 172 -15.28 15.20 -17.93
N LEU A 173 -15.53 16.17 -17.05
CA LEU A 173 -16.29 17.38 -17.40
C LEU A 173 -15.64 18.15 -18.55
N ASN A 174 -14.31 18.31 -18.52
CA ASN A 174 -13.59 18.93 -19.61
C ASN A 174 -13.70 18.11 -20.92
N GLY A 175 -13.60 16.79 -20.83
CA GLY A 175 -13.81 15.88 -21.97
C GLY A 175 -15.22 16.01 -22.58
N GLU A 176 -16.26 16.06 -21.76
CA GLU A 176 -17.63 16.29 -22.23
C GLU A 176 -17.82 17.68 -22.86
N ALA A 177 -17.17 18.72 -22.31
CA ALA A 177 -17.21 20.05 -22.91
C ALA A 177 -16.63 20.05 -24.34
N MET A 178 -15.50 19.38 -24.55
CA MET A 178 -14.88 19.26 -25.87
C MET A 178 -15.75 18.44 -26.83
N ARG A 179 -16.32 17.31 -26.38
CA ARG A 179 -17.24 16.52 -27.20
C ARG A 179 -18.50 17.29 -27.56
N ALA A 180 -19.07 18.05 -26.62
CA ALA A 180 -20.22 18.89 -26.87
C ALA A 180 -19.89 19.97 -27.91
N LEU A 181 -18.72 20.61 -27.81
CA LEU A 181 -18.24 21.56 -28.80
C LEU A 181 -18.18 20.94 -30.20
N ASP A 182 -17.52 19.79 -30.34
CA ASP A 182 -17.39 19.09 -31.62
C ASP A 182 -18.76 18.69 -32.21
N GLN A 183 -19.62 18.10 -31.39
CA GLN A 183 -20.96 17.68 -31.82
C GLN A 183 -21.82 18.86 -32.26
N GLN A 184 -21.82 19.96 -31.50
CA GLN A 184 -22.56 21.16 -31.86
C GLN A 184 -21.99 21.80 -33.12
N MET A 185 -20.67 21.90 -33.25
CA MET A 185 -20.02 22.43 -34.45
C MET A 185 -20.41 21.65 -35.70
N VAL A 186 -20.33 20.31 -35.65
CA VAL A 186 -20.69 19.42 -36.75
C VAL A 186 -22.18 19.57 -37.11
N PHE A 187 -23.07 19.58 -36.11
CA PHE A 187 -24.51 19.76 -36.31
C PHE A 187 -24.83 21.09 -37.03
N TRP A 188 -24.27 22.20 -36.56
CA TRP A 188 -24.54 23.51 -37.12
C TRP A 188 -23.91 23.73 -38.49
N LEU A 189 -22.73 23.18 -38.76
CA LEU A 189 -22.10 23.22 -40.09
C LEU A 189 -22.98 22.52 -41.14
N MET A 190 -23.49 21.33 -40.82
CA MET A 190 -24.35 20.57 -41.73
C MET A 190 -25.70 21.25 -41.97
N ARG A 191 -26.29 21.88 -40.93
CA ARG A 191 -27.67 22.38 -40.99
C ARG A 191 -27.80 23.84 -41.44
N SER A 192 -26.82 24.69 -41.11
CA SER A 192 -26.91 26.14 -41.36
C SER A 192 -26.16 26.61 -42.61
N ARG A 193 -25.22 25.82 -43.14
CA ARG A 193 -24.28 26.20 -44.22
C ARG A 193 -23.49 27.50 -43.95
N LYS A 194 -23.39 27.92 -42.70
CA LYS A 194 -22.59 29.09 -42.29
C LYS A 194 -21.10 28.72 -42.26
N LYS A 195 -20.25 29.74 -42.40
CA LYS A 195 -18.79 29.57 -42.29
C LYS A 195 -18.39 29.30 -40.84
N LEU A 196 -17.26 28.61 -40.67
CA LEU A 196 -16.70 28.26 -39.35
C LEU A 196 -16.58 29.48 -38.43
N ASP A 197 -16.01 30.57 -38.93
CA ASP A 197 -15.78 31.81 -38.16
C ASP A 197 -17.08 32.43 -37.64
N THR A 198 -18.21 32.17 -38.31
CA THR A 198 -19.53 32.63 -37.87
C THR A 198 -20.12 31.72 -36.78
N LEU A 199 -19.87 30.41 -36.86
CA LEU A 199 -20.45 29.43 -35.93
C LEU A 199 -19.64 29.26 -34.66
N LEU A 200 -18.32 29.36 -34.74
CA LEU A 200 -17.43 29.08 -33.63
C LEU A 200 -17.78 29.92 -32.38
N PRO A 201 -18.01 31.25 -32.44
CA PRO A 201 -18.39 32.02 -31.26
C PRO A 201 -19.74 31.62 -30.66
N VAL A 202 -20.70 31.23 -31.50
CA VAL A 202 -22.04 30.82 -31.05
C VAL A 202 -21.98 29.50 -30.31
N VAL A 203 -21.28 28.53 -30.89
CA VAL A 203 -21.15 27.19 -30.32
C VAL A 203 -20.28 27.20 -29.06
N THR A 204 -19.16 27.92 -29.04
CA THR A 204 -18.33 28.05 -27.83
C THR A 204 -19.08 28.76 -26.71
N HIS A 205 -19.85 29.81 -27.00
CA HIS A 205 -20.68 30.47 -26.00
C HIS A 205 -21.74 29.52 -25.44
N PHE A 206 -22.47 28.80 -26.31
CA PHE A 206 -23.49 27.83 -25.87
C PHE A 206 -22.92 26.75 -24.95
N VAL A 207 -21.81 26.12 -25.34
CA VAL A 207 -21.14 25.11 -24.52
C VAL A 207 -20.62 25.71 -23.22
N SER A 208 -20.08 26.94 -23.26
CA SER A 208 -19.60 27.62 -22.06
C SER A 208 -20.72 27.90 -21.07
N GLU A 209 -21.88 28.41 -21.52
CA GLU A 209 -23.05 28.64 -20.65
C GLU A 209 -23.61 27.34 -20.09
N MET A 210 -23.63 26.27 -20.90
CA MET A 210 -24.10 24.95 -20.46
C MET A 210 -23.20 24.34 -19.38
N MET A 211 -21.87 24.50 -19.51
CA MET A 211 -20.90 23.91 -18.60
C MET A 211 -20.61 24.77 -17.36
N ARG A 212 -20.83 26.08 -17.43
CA ARG A 212 -20.52 27.04 -16.35
C ARG A 212 -21.04 26.62 -14.97
N PRO A 213 -22.32 26.20 -14.79
CA PRO A 213 -22.82 25.82 -13.47
C PRO A 213 -22.11 24.61 -12.84
N LEU A 214 -21.50 23.75 -13.67
CA LEU A 214 -20.74 22.60 -13.20
C LEU A 214 -19.33 23.02 -12.76
N PHE A 215 -18.66 23.86 -13.57
CA PHE A 215 -17.32 24.35 -13.25
C PHE A 215 -17.30 25.32 -12.06
N GLU A 216 -18.34 26.14 -11.87
CA GLU A 216 -18.46 27.05 -10.72
C GLU A 216 -18.60 26.32 -9.38
N ARG A 217 -18.99 25.04 -9.39
CA ARG A 217 -19.09 24.20 -8.18
C ARG A 217 -17.79 23.48 -7.82
N ILE A 218 -16.77 23.56 -8.68
CA ILE A 218 -15.48 22.91 -8.42
C ILE A 218 -14.71 23.73 -7.41
N ASP A 219 -14.38 23.12 -6.27
CA ASP A 219 -13.42 23.68 -5.35
C ASP A 219 -12.00 23.47 -5.90
N THR A 220 -11.44 24.54 -6.49
CA THR A 220 -10.11 24.52 -7.10
C THR A 220 -8.99 24.30 -6.10
N VAL A 221 -9.17 24.70 -4.83
CA VAL A 221 -8.15 24.53 -3.77
C VAL A 221 -8.07 23.06 -3.42
N ASN A 222 -9.21 22.43 -3.16
CA ASN A 222 -9.28 21.01 -2.88
C ASN A 222 -8.82 20.18 -4.08
N TYR A 223 -9.28 20.48 -5.30
CA TYR A 223 -8.78 19.82 -6.52
C TYR A 223 -7.25 19.89 -6.64
N THR A 224 -6.66 21.07 -6.44
CA THR A 224 -5.20 21.26 -6.54
C THR A 224 -4.46 20.47 -5.46
N ALA A 225 -5.01 20.39 -4.25
CA ALA A 225 -4.45 19.59 -3.17
C ALA A 225 -4.47 18.09 -3.51
N MET A 226 -5.59 17.56 -4.04
CA MET A 226 -5.71 16.16 -4.46
C MET A 226 -4.72 15.83 -5.58
N ALA A 227 -4.71 16.64 -6.64
CA ALA A 227 -3.82 16.45 -7.78
C ALA A 227 -2.34 16.45 -7.35
N ARG A 228 -1.96 17.35 -6.43
CA ARG A 228 -0.60 17.39 -5.88
C ARG A 228 -0.28 16.15 -5.06
N ALA A 229 -1.21 15.70 -4.21
CA ALA A 229 -0.99 14.53 -3.37
C ALA A 229 -0.83 13.26 -4.21
N LEU A 230 -1.68 13.06 -5.22
CA LEU A 230 -1.56 11.97 -6.21
C LEU A 230 -0.21 12.04 -6.92
N LYS A 231 0.21 13.24 -7.34
CA LYS A 231 1.51 13.43 -8.00
C LYS A 231 2.68 13.09 -7.09
N VAL A 232 2.62 13.45 -5.80
CA VAL A 232 3.63 13.08 -4.81
C VAL A 232 3.70 11.55 -4.62
N ALA A 233 2.55 10.87 -4.55
CA ALA A 233 2.51 9.41 -4.45
C ALA A 233 3.13 8.75 -5.69
N GLN A 234 2.80 9.24 -6.88
CA GLN A 234 3.39 8.79 -8.15
C GLN A 234 4.90 9.01 -8.18
N ASP A 235 5.38 10.20 -7.81
CA ASP A 235 6.82 10.53 -7.84
C ASP A 235 7.62 9.68 -6.83
N TYR A 236 7.02 9.35 -5.67
CA TYR A 236 7.63 8.41 -4.73
C TYR A 236 7.64 6.99 -5.27
N ALA A 237 6.56 6.53 -5.88
CA ALA A 237 6.49 5.21 -6.48
C ALA A 237 7.53 5.04 -7.60
N GLU A 238 7.64 6.02 -8.50
CA GLU A 238 8.62 6.05 -9.59
C GLU A 238 10.05 5.91 -9.03
N ARG A 239 10.42 6.74 -8.04
CA ARG A 239 11.76 6.69 -7.44
C ARG A 239 12.06 5.38 -6.72
N LEU A 240 11.07 4.79 -6.06
CA LEU A 240 11.25 3.51 -5.36
C LEU A 240 11.42 2.37 -6.35
N LEU A 241 10.61 2.34 -7.42
CA LEU A 241 10.73 1.37 -8.50
C LEU A 241 12.07 1.51 -9.26
N GLU A 242 12.52 2.73 -9.55
CA GLU A 242 13.85 2.94 -10.13
C GLU A 242 14.96 2.41 -9.23
N ALA A 243 14.81 2.58 -7.91
CA ALA A 243 15.79 2.11 -6.93
C ALA A 243 15.93 0.58 -6.89
N THR A 244 14.94 -0.19 -7.37
CA THR A 244 15.02 -1.66 -7.50
C THR A 244 15.73 -2.11 -8.78
N GLY A 245 16.09 -1.18 -9.67
CA GLY A 245 16.73 -1.45 -10.95
C GLY A 245 15.77 -1.42 -12.15
N LEU A 246 14.51 -1.04 -11.95
CA LEU A 246 13.56 -0.86 -13.04
C LEU A 246 13.92 0.37 -13.88
N GLY A 247 13.81 0.27 -15.21
CA GLY A 247 14.13 1.41 -16.08
C GLY A 247 13.13 2.57 -15.90
N THR A 248 13.62 3.81 -15.95
CA THR A 248 12.82 5.04 -15.72
C THR A 248 11.47 5.06 -16.44
N LYS A 249 11.44 4.68 -17.73
CA LYS A 249 10.19 4.65 -18.50
C LYS A 249 9.17 3.65 -17.91
N GLN A 250 9.62 2.45 -17.59
CA GLN A 250 8.77 1.41 -17.02
C GLN A 250 8.33 1.76 -15.59
N ALA A 251 9.24 2.29 -14.77
CA ALA A 251 8.93 2.76 -13.43
C ALA A 251 7.84 3.83 -13.45
N LYS A 252 7.95 4.80 -14.37
CA LYS A 252 6.94 5.84 -14.57
C LYS A 252 5.59 5.28 -15.01
N GLU A 253 5.56 4.40 -16.01
CA GLU A 253 4.31 3.78 -16.50
C GLU A 253 3.60 2.97 -15.41
N ILE A 254 4.34 2.21 -14.60
CA ILE A 254 3.79 1.46 -13.46
C ILE A 254 3.28 2.41 -12.38
N ALA A 255 4.06 3.42 -12.02
CA ALA A 255 3.66 4.41 -11.03
C ALA A 255 2.37 5.14 -11.44
N GLU A 256 2.26 5.54 -12.71
CA GLU A 256 1.05 6.16 -13.27
C GLU A 256 -0.16 5.22 -13.22
N ARG A 257 0.02 3.94 -13.56
CA ARG A 257 -1.06 2.96 -13.47
C ARG A 257 -1.53 2.76 -12.03
N LEU A 258 -0.61 2.60 -11.08
CA LEU A 258 -0.92 2.40 -9.67
C LEU A 258 -1.66 3.59 -9.04
N THR A 259 -1.50 4.80 -9.56
CA THR A 259 -2.16 6.00 -9.04
C THR A 259 -3.44 6.39 -9.78
N THR A 260 -3.63 5.99 -11.04
CA THR A 260 -4.73 6.51 -11.88
C THR A 260 -5.63 5.47 -12.52
N ALA A 261 -5.19 4.21 -12.68
CA ALA A 261 -5.89 3.23 -13.52
C ALA A 261 -6.96 2.42 -12.77
N TYR A 262 -7.00 2.48 -11.45
CA TYR A 262 -7.91 1.67 -10.62
C TYR A 262 -9.08 2.49 -10.10
N SER A 263 -10.28 1.91 -10.20
CA SER A 263 -11.56 2.61 -9.98
C SER A 263 -11.89 2.88 -8.51
N GLU A 264 -11.28 2.16 -7.58
CA GLU A 264 -11.58 2.26 -6.15
C GLU A 264 -10.34 1.98 -5.31
N HIS A 265 -10.29 2.58 -4.12
CA HIS A 265 -9.19 2.38 -3.17
C HIS A 265 -9.07 0.92 -2.68
N GLY A 266 -10.20 0.21 -2.64
CA GLY A 266 -10.28 -1.19 -2.25
C GLY A 266 -9.80 -2.18 -3.32
N TYR A 267 -9.44 -1.70 -4.52
CA TYR A 267 -9.13 -2.56 -5.65
C TYR A 267 -8.02 -3.55 -5.29
N VAL A 268 -8.22 -4.80 -5.67
CA VAL A 268 -7.33 -5.92 -5.33
C VAL A 268 -6.23 -6.01 -6.38
N LEU A 269 -4.98 -5.83 -5.94
CA LEU A 269 -3.80 -6.08 -6.76
C LEU A 269 -3.13 -7.36 -6.27
N ASP A 270 -3.54 -8.49 -6.85
CA ASP A 270 -2.92 -9.78 -6.58
C ASP A 270 -1.58 -9.94 -7.34
N CYS A 271 -0.90 -11.08 -7.11
CA CYS A 271 0.38 -11.37 -7.74
C CYS A 271 0.28 -11.38 -9.28
N GLU A 272 -0.82 -11.87 -9.85
CA GLU A 272 -1.01 -11.95 -11.29
C GLU A 272 -1.18 -10.56 -11.92
N GLU A 273 -1.98 -9.68 -11.30
CA GLU A 273 -2.19 -8.32 -11.77
C GLU A 273 -0.92 -7.47 -11.66
N LEU A 274 -0.17 -7.60 -10.56
CA LEU A 274 1.11 -6.90 -10.39
C LEU A 274 2.12 -7.31 -11.47
N ASN A 275 2.19 -8.60 -11.79
CA ASN A 275 2.99 -9.10 -12.91
C ASN A 275 2.48 -8.59 -14.26
N ARG A 276 1.15 -8.53 -14.47
CA ARG A 276 0.52 -8.02 -15.70
C ARG A 276 0.83 -6.54 -15.97
N ILE A 277 0.91 -5.72 -14.93
CA ILE A 277 1.30 -4.31 -15.08
C ILE A 277 2.81 -4.10 -15.25
N GLY A 278 3.61 -5.17 -15.21
CA GLY A 278 5.04 -5.14 -15.50
C GLY A 278 5.94 -5.08 -14.27
N MET A 279 5.44 -5.40 -13.08
CA MET A 279 6.30 -5.54 -11.89
C MET A 279 7.01 -6.89 -11.91
N GLY A 280 8.22 -6.94 -12.48
CA GLY A 280 8.99 -8.18 -12.64
C GLY A 280 9.62 -8.76 -11.37
N ASN A 281 9.46 -8.10 -10.21
CA ASN A 281 10.03 -8.53 -8.93
C ASN A 281 8.95 -8.96 -7.91
N VAL A 282 7.77 -9.38 -8.40
CA VAL A 282 6.66 -9.87 -7.58
C VAL A 282 6.52 -11.37 -7.78
N GLN A 283 6.49 -12.13 -6.68
CA GLN A 283 6.34 -13.58 -6.71
C GLN A 283 5.34 -14.07 -5.66
N GLU A 284 4.53 -15.06 -6.05
CA GLU A 284 3.70 -15.81 -5.12
C GLU A 284 4.57 -16.84 -4.38
N ALA A 285 4.44 -16.88 -3.06
CA ALA A 285 5.15 -17.85 -2.23
C ALA A 285 4.55 -19.25 -2.41
N THR A 286 5.40 -20.20 -2.75
CA THR A 286 5.01 -21.62 -2.93
C THR A 286 5.75 -22.53 -1.95
N GLY A 287 5.35 -23.80 -1.88
CA GLY A 287 5.98 -24.80 -1.02
C GLY A 287 5.90 -24.45 0.47
N GLU A 288 7.03 -24.63 1.17
CA GLU A 288 7.14 -24.38 2.61
C GLU A 288 6.86 -22.92 2.97
N ALA A 289 7.47 -21.97 2.25
CA ALA A 289 7.25 -20.54 2.46
C ALA A 289 5.77 -20.16 2.23
N GLY A 290 5.14 -20.70 1.18
CA GLY A 290 3.72 -20.50 0.91
C GLY A 290 2.84 -20.93 2.09
N SER A 291 3.07 -22.13 2.62
CA SER A 291 2.31 -22.65 3.78
C SER A 291 2.50 -21.83 5.07
N ILE A 292 3.71 -21.27 5.28
CA ILE A 292 3.97 -20.36 6.41
C ILE A 292 3.19 -19.06 6.23
N LEU A 293 3.25 -18.45 5.05
CA LEU A 293 2.58 -17.17 4.77
C LEU A 293 1.06 -17.29 4.82
N GLU A 294 0.49 -18.40 4.33
CA GLU A 294 -0.95 -18.67 4.42
C GLU A 294 -1.44 -18.73 5.87
N ARG A 295 -0.69 -19.36 6.77
CA ARG A 295 -1.02 -19.35 8.20
C ARG A 295 -0.87 -17.95 8.79
N LEU A 296 0.22 -17.25 8.45
CA LEU A 296 0.50 -15.91 8.95
C LEU A 296 -0.62 -14.91 8.58
N ALA A 297 -1.26 -15.08 7.42
CA ALA A 297 -2.33 -14.21 6.91
C ALA A 297 -3.57 -14.09 7.83
N PHE A 298 -3.74 -15.04 8.75
CA PHE A 298 -4.90 -15.11 9.64
C PHE A 298 -4.53 -14.91 11.13
N LEU A 299 -3.28 -14.56 11.44
CA LEU A 299 -2.79 -14.41 12.82
C LEU A 299 -2.54 -12.93 13.17
N GLU A 300 -2.71 -12.59 14.46
CA GLU A 300 -2.42 -11.24 15.01
C GLU A 300 -3.09 -10.06 14.26
N ARG A 301 -4.27 -10.29 13.69
CA ARG A 301 -5.06 -9.23 13.06
C ARG A 301 -5.43 -8.16 14.10
N GLY A 302 -5.10 -6.91 13.79
CA GLY A 302 -5.42 -5.76 14.64
C GLY A 302 -4.37 -5.41 15.70
N SER A 303 -3.26 -6.16 15.78
CA SER A 303 -2.12 -5.80 16.64
C SER A 303 -1.08 -5.00 15.85
N THR A 304 -0.60 -3.89 16.39
CA THR A 304 0.55 -3.18 15.82
C THR A 304 1.84 -3.78 16.37
N MET A 305 2.73 -4.18 15.45
CA MET A 305 4.02 -4.80 15.78
C MET A 305 5.10 -4.26 14.85
N LEU A 306 6.08 -3.57 15.43
CA LEU A 306 7.16 -2.93 14.70
C LEU A 306 8.53 -3.46 15.16
N GLY A 307 9.36 -3.87 14.21
CA GLY A 307 10.71 -4.37 14.47
C GLY A 307 10.82 -5.91 14.57
N PRO A 308 12.03 -6.43 14.83
CA PRO A 308 12.24 -7.87 15.00
C PRO A 308 11.49 -8.44 16.21
N LEU A 309 11.12 -9.72 16.16
CA LEU A 309 10.63 -10.42 17.36
C LEU A 309 11.79 -10.76 18.29
N LYS A 310 11.64 -10.42 19.57
CA LYS A 310 12.59 -10.76 20.64
C LYS A 310 11.90 -11.51 21.76
N GLU A 311 12.63 -12.44 22.36
CA GLU A 311 12.24 -13.10 23.60
C GLU A 311 12.31 -12.11 24.77
N VAL A 312 11.33 -12.19 25.68
CA VAL A 312 11.15 -11.29 26.82
C VAL A 312 11.18 -12.06 28.13
#